data_AF-A0A963GNF3-F1
#
_entry.id   AF-A0A963GNF3-F1
#
_cell.length_a   1.000
_cell.length_b   1.000
_cell.length_c   1.000
_cell.angle_alpha   90.00
_cell.angle_beta   90.00
_cell.angle_gamma   90.00
#
_symmetry.space_group_name_H-M   'P 1'
#
loop_
_entity.id
_entity.type
_entity.pdbx_description
1 polymer ?
#
loop_
_entity_poly.entity_id
_entity_poly.type
_entity_poly.pdbx_seq_one_letter_code
_entity_poly.pdbx_strand_id
1 'polypeptide(L)'
;MSTAAQPRAGAIQKTLLQPSRFAVFLAVGAVVLSLGFLAYTAAQSSQRLDPLERHMSHLRDLQQVNIDIQELLIHHFRSATDPDPAQVDRISAALDALVRRGAQLHPQTPANLRQAKSFLDDSRVDAKTGLLAALAIIRRTLDQENRLQHEVVVASRRAADVETAVAISAMVLTPLLALGLMIGVQRRGFRSIDRLSRLLENVGNLDFSAVAPVPSDDPLADVYKRYNDMAARLRAASSEAEAHASALESQVRAASETLLRQQAELENGARLAAVGEFAARLAHELRNPISGISAALHNMEEELPPGDEQDRVRLIADEMERVTGLLNRMLEQGRAHLETPVQVDTRQLVDDIVRLLRYQVPDPIEIRARVDDTTCMLPRDTLRQVLINLLRNASEAIGDAPGVISIDIERAGDQLTLTVADNGPGYPEALLSRGIRPFQTSKADGTGLGMSIIQRLVRSAGGEIHLGRSRDGGARTVVTLPCGD
;
A
#
# COMPACT_ATOMS: atom_id res chain seq x y z
N MET A 1 -20.56 2.88 -29.85
CA MET A 1 -21.12 4.19 -29.49
C MET A 1 -20.00 5.06 -28.99
N SER A 2 -19.71 6.10 -29.77
CA SER A 2 -18.67 7.10 -29.55
C SER A 2 -19.19 8.15 -28.57
N THR A 3 -18.46 8.40 -27.48
CA THR A 3 -18.64 9.64 -26.70
C THR A 3 -17.27 10.24 -26.44
N ALA A 4 -17.07 11.37 -27.10
CA ALA A 4 -15.89 12.22 -27.09
C ALA A 4 -15.42 12.59 -25.68
N ALA A 5 -14.14 12.37 -25.40
CA ALA A 5 -13.44 12.90 -24.24
C ALA A 5 -12.16 13.61 -24.68
N GLN A 6 -12.28 14.91 -24.95
CA GLN A 6 -11.19 15.88 -25.05
C GLN A 6 -11.77 17.26 -24.68
N PRO A 7 -11.01 18.22 -24.11
CA PRO A 7 -9.86 18.13 -23.23
C PRO A 7 -10.10 18.94 -21.91
N ARG A 8 -10.09 18.30 -20.73
CA ARG A 8 -10.21 19.01 -19.43
C ARG A 8 -8.89 19.54 -18.85
N ALA A 9 -7.75 19.25 -19.50
CA ALA A 9 -6.44 19.73 -19.07
C ALA A 9 -6.31 21.27 -19.12
N GLY A 10 -6.99 21.93 -20.06
CA GLY A 10 -6.97 23.40 -20.19
C GLY A 10 -7.73 24.14 -19.09
N ALA A 11 -8.64 23.49 -18.37
CA ALA A 11 -9.41 24.12 -17.30
C ALA A 11 -8.57 24.27 -16.02
N ILE A 12 -7.80 23.24 -15.67
CA ILE A 12 -6.94 23.22 -14.47
C ILE A 12 -5.76 24.20 -14.61
N GLN A 13 -5.19 24.28 -15.82
CA GLN A 13 -4.13 25.26 -16.12
C GLN A 13 -4.66 26.69 -16.06
N LYS A 14 -5.93 26.94 -16.44
CA LYS A 14 -6.57 28.26 -16.32
C LYS A 14 -6.83 28.65 -14.86
N THR A 15 -7.26 27.74 -13.98
CA THR A 15 -7.51 28.05 -12.56
C THR A 15 -6.25 28.26 -11.75
N LEU A 16 -5.16 27.52 -12.02
CA LEU A 16 -3.89 27.66 -11.29
C LEU A 16 -3.08 28.91 -11.69
N LEU A 17 -3.15 29.33 -12.96
CA LEU A 17 -2.45 30.53 -13.46
C LEU A 17 -3.30 31.81 -13.41
N GLN A 18 -4.59 31.73 -13.08
CA GLN A 18 -5.44 32.91 -12.94
C GLN A 18 -4.99 33.87 -11.81
N PRO A 19 -4.62 33.39 -10.60
CA PRO A 19 -4.18 34.27 -9.52
C PRO A 19 -2.88 34.99 -9.86
N SER A 20 -1.95 34.32 -10.54
CA SER A 20 -0.67 34.93 -10.94
C SER A 20 -0.83 35.91 -12.09
N ARG A 21 -1.66 35.59 -13.10
CA ARG A 21 -2.00 36.53 -14.18
C ARG A 21 -2.75 37.76 -13.67
N PHE A 22 -3.67 37.56 -12.74
CA PHE A 22 -4.40 38.65 -12.10
C PHE A 22 -3.44 39.54 -11.28
N ALA A 23 -2.54 38.95 -10.49
CA ALA A 23 -1.56 39.70 -9.71
C ALA A 23 -0.57 40.49 -10.62
N VAL A 24 -0.09 39.88 -11.71
CA VAL A 24 0.75 40.56 -12.70
C VAL A 24 0.00 41.71 -13.38
N PHE A 25 -1.26 41.48 -13.77
CA PHE A 25 -2.11 42.53 -14.36
C PHE A 25 -2.32 43.69 -13.39
N LEU A 26 -2.56 43.40 -12.11
CA LEU A 26 -2.75 44.40 -11.06
C LEU A 26 -1.47 45.19 -10.79
N ALA A 27 -0.30 44.54 -10.80
CA ALA A 27 1.00 45.20 -10.67
C ALA A 27 1.32 46.10 -11.88
N VAL A 28 1.07 45.62 -13.11
CA VAL A 28 1.24 46.43 -14.32
C VAL A 28 0.27 47.61 -14.32
N GLY A 29 -1.00 47.39 -13.97
CA GLY A 29 -2.00 48.44 -13.84
C GLY A 29 -1.61 49.51 -12.82
N ALA A 30 -1.06 49.11 -11.68
CA ALA A 30 -0.57 50.04 -10.66
C ALA A 30 0.59 50.92 -11.16
N VAL A 31 1.52 50.35 -11.94
CA VAL A 31 2.63 51.10 -12.55
C VAL A 31 2.14 52.07 -13.61
N VAL A 32 1.17 51.66 -14.44
CA VAL A 32 0.60 52.55 -15.47
C VAL A 32 -0.16 53.71 -14.82
N LEU A 33 -0.93 53.46 -13.76
CA LEU A 33 -1.63 54.49 -13.01
C LEU A 33 -0.66 55.49 -12.34
N SER A 34 0.45 55.02 -11.77
CA SER A 34 1.44 55.91 -11.15
C SER A 34 2.17 56.79 -12.18
N LEU A 35 2.51 56.23 -13.35
CA LEU A 35 3.07 56.99 -14.47
C LEU A 35 2.08 58.04 -15.00
N GLY A 36 0.81 57.69 -15.12
CA GLY A 36 -0.25 58.63 -15.53
C GLY A 36 -0.44 59.77 -14.53
N PHE A 37 -0.40 59.48 -13.24
CA PHE A 37 -0.45 60.49 -12.18
C PHE A 37 0.74 61.45 -12.24
N LEU A 38 1.94 60.94 -12.51
CA LEU A 38 3.15 61.76 -12.65
C LEU A 38 3.09 62.68 -13.89
N ALA A 39 2.60 62.18 -15.01
CA ALA A 39 2.38 62.99 -16.20
C ALA A 39 1.36 64.13 -15.93
N TYR A 40 0.31 63.83 -15.16
CA TYR A 40 -0.70 64.81 -14.76
C TYR A 40 -0.13 65.90 -13.84
N THR A 41 0.60 65.53 -12.79
CA THR A 41 1.20 66.52 -11.87
C THR A 41 2.28 67.36 -12.54
N ALA A 42 3.07 66.78 -13.44
CA ALA A 42 4.04 67.51 -14.26
C ALA A 42 3.35 68.53 -15.18
N ALA A 43 2.26 68.16 -15.85
CA ALA A 43 1.48 69.07 -16.69
C ALA A 43 0.85 70.21 -15.87
N GLN A 44 0.29 69.89 -14.70
CA GLN A 44 -0.30 70.88 -13.79
C GLN A 44 0.75 71.86 -13.23
N SER A 45 1.96 71.38 -12.96
CA SER A 45 3.09 72.22 -12.51
C SER A 45 3.46 73.28 -13.56
N SER A 46 3.49 72.91 -14.85
CA SER A 46 3.80 73.84 -15.94
C SER A 46 2.81 75.01 -16.01
N GLN A 47 1.50 74.75 -15.82
CA GLN A 47 0.46 75.78 -15.88
C GLN A 47 0.50 76.77 -14.70
N ARG A 48 1.18 76.43 -13.61
CA ARG A 48 1.33 77.32 -12.43
C ARG A 48 2.37 78.41 -12.62
N LEU A 49 3.21 78.32 -13.65
CA LEU A 49 4.28 79.29 -13.93
C LEU A 49 3.77 80.51 -14.72
N ASP A 50 2.74 80.35 -15.55
CA ASP A 50 2.18 81.42 -16.40
C ASP A 50 1.74 82.69 -15.62
N PRO A 51 1.15 82.60 -14.41
CA PRO A 51 0.81 83.79 -13.61
C PRO A 51 2.06 84.49 -13.05
N LEU A 52 3.09 83.72 -12.67
CA LEU A 52 4.35 84.27 -12.15
C LEU A 52 5.11 85.05 -13.23
N GLU A 53 5.11 84.55 -14.46
CA GLU A 53 5.73 85.23 -15.59
C GLU A 53 5.03 86.57 -15.91
N ARG A 54 3.69 86.58 -15.92
CA ARG A 54 2.90 87.81 -16.10
C ARG A 54 3.10 88.83 -14.97
N HIS A 55 3.28 88.36 -13.74
CA HIS A 55 3.57 89.21 -12.59
C HIS A 55 4.99 89.79 -12.63
N MET A 56 6.00 89.00 -13.05
CA MET A 56 7.37 89.49 -13.27
C MET A 56 7.43 90.59 -14.35
N SER A 57 6.64 90.45 -15.43
CA SER A 57 6.54 91.51 -16.44
C SER A 57 5.99 92.81 -15.86
N HIS A 58 4.98 92.75 -14.99
CA HIS A 58 4.42 93.94 -14.33
C HIS A 58 5.40 94.64 -13.39
N LEU A 59 6.15 93.87 -12.60
CA LEU A 59 7.17 94.43 -11.71
C LEU A 59 8.31 95.08 -12.48
N ARG A 60 8.70 94.50 -13.62
CA ARG A 60 9.68 95.10 -14.53
C ARG A 60 9.19 96.44 -15.08
N ASP A 61 7.93 96.49 -15.54
CA ASP A 61 7.31 97.73 -16.03
C ASP A 61 7.23 98.81 -14.92
N LEU A 62 6.91 98.42 -13.68
CA LEU A 62 6.87 99.32 -12.52
C LEU A 62 8.26 99.80 -12.08
N GLN A 63 9.28 98.92 -12.17
CA GLN A 63 10.69 99.28 -12.01
C GLN A 63 11.14 100.30 -13.05
N GLN A 64 10.74 100.12 -14.30
CA GLN A 64 11.07 101.06 -15.38
C GLN A 64 10.49 102.45 -15.09
N VAL A 65 9.22 102.52 -14.67
CA VAL A 65 8.59 103.79 -14.27
C VAL A 65 9.33 104.45 -13.10
N ASN A 66 9.78 103.67 -12.11
CA ASN A 66 10.59 104.19 -11.01
C ASN A 66 11.93 104.79 -11.50
N ILE A 67 12.60 104.14 -12.45
CA ILE A 67 13.85 104.61 -13.05
C ILE A 67 13.58 105.89 -13.85
N ASP A 68 12.54 105.92 -14.69
CA ASP A 68 12.21 107.07 -15.54
C ASP A 68 11.94 108.34 -14.69
N ILE A 69 11.26 108.21 -13.54
CA ILE A 69 11.05 109.33 -12.60
C ILE A 69 12.37 109.75 -11.93
N GLN A 70 13.24 108.80 -11.58
CA GLN A 70 14.56 109.12 -11.02
C GLN A 70 15.44 109.87 -12.03
N GLU A 71 15.47 109.44 -13.28
CA GLU A 71 16.19 110.11 -14.36
C GLU A 71 15.66 111.53 -14.57
N LEU A 72 14.34 111.71 -14.59
CA LEU A 72 13.70 113.01 -14.71
C LEU A 72 14.03 113.94 -13.52
N LEU A 73 14.02 113.41 -12.29
CA LEU A 73 14.44 114.14 -11.10
C LEU A 73 15.92 114.55 -11.15
N ILE A 74 16.82 113.62 -11.51
CA ILE A 74 18.25 113.89 -11.63
C ILE A 74 18.51 114.96 -12.70
N HIS A 75 17.82 114.88 -13.83
CA HIS A 75 17.91 115.87 -14.89
C HIS A 75 17.45 117.25 -14.38
N HIS A 76 16.26 117.35 -13.77
CA HIS A 76 15.73 118.58 -13.18
C HIS A 76 16.67 119.21 -12.14
N PHE A 77 17.26 118.40 -11.23
CA PHE A 77 18.24 118.87 -10.25
C PHE A 77 19.55 119.38 -10.89
N ARG A 78 20.00 118.77 -12.00
CA ARG A 78 21.24 119.15 -12.68
C ARG A 78 21.09 120.37 -13.58
N SER A 79 19.97 120.50 -14.31
CA SER A 79 19.76 121.57 -15.28
C SER A 79 19.03 122.79 -14.71
N ALA A 80 18.38 122.66 -13.55
CA ALA A 80 17.49 123.68 -12.96
C ALA A 80 16.37 124.18 -13.90
N THR A 81 16.07 123.40 -14.95
CA THR A 81 14.97 123.65 -15.89
C THR A 81 13.78 122.79 -15.53
N ASP A 82 12.57 123.26 -15.82
CA ASP A 82 11.35 122.48 -15.62
C ASP A 82 11.41 121.13 -16.35
N PRO A 83 10.76 120.08 -15.81
CA PRO A 83 10.73 118.75 -16.41
C PRO A 83 10.17 118.80 -17.84
N ASP A 84 10.74 118.02 -18.77
CA ASP A 84 10.21 117.88 -20.13
C ASP A 84 8.76 117.35 -20.09
N PRO A 85 7.76 118.13 -20.54
CA PRO A 85 6.36 117.70 -20.53
C PRO A 85 6.14 116.39 -21.28
N ALA A 86 6.91 116.14 -22.35
CA ALA A 86 6.80 114.91 -23.13
C ALA A 86 7.34 113.67 -22.39
N GLN A 87 8.23 113.85 -21.40
CA GLN A 87 8.66 112.77 -20.51
C GLN A 87 7.64 112.50 -19.41
N VAL A 88 7.07 113.55 -18.81
CA VAL A 88 6.01 113.42 -17.79
C VAL A 88 4.77 112.72 -18.36
N ASP A 89 4.33 113.11 -19.57
CA ASP A 89 3.17 112.50 -20.22
C ASP A 89 3.42 111.02 -20.57
N ARG A 90 4.67 110.64 -20.93
CA ARG A 90 5.05 109.23 -21.17
C ARG A 90 4.99 108.40 -19.89
N ILE A 91 5.50 108.91 -18.78
CA ILE A 91 5.47 108.23 -17.48
C ILE A 91 4.01 108.10 -16.99
N SER A 92 3.21 109.15 -17.15
CA SER A 92 1.78 109.16 -16.80
C SER A 92 1.00 108.11 -17.64
N ALA A 93 1.29 108.01 -18.94
CA ALA A 93 0.71 106.98 -19.81
C ALA A 93 1.15 105.55 -19.45
N ALA A 94 2.39 105.36 -19.02
CA ALA A 94 2.91 104.07 -18.55
C ALA A 94 2.24 103.63 -17.24
N LEU A 95 2.01 104.56 -16.30
CA LEU A 95 1.23 104.32 -15.08
C LEU A 95 -0.23 103.92 -15.40
N ASP A 96 -0.87 104.58 -16.37
CA ASP A 96 -2.21 104.20 -16.83
C ASP A 96 -2.24 102.81 -17.45
N ALA A 97 -1.21 102.44 -18.21
CA ALA A 97 -1.08 101.09 -18.77
C ALA A 97 -0.94 100.03 -17.67
N LEU A 98 -0.15 100.31 -16.62
CA LEU A 98 0.00 99.44 -15.46
C LEU A 98 -1.31 99.28 -14.68
N VAL A 99 -2.05 100.36 -14.44
CA VAL A 99 -3.34 100.32 -13.76
C VAL A 99 -4.37 99.49 -14.55
N ARG A 100 -4.41 99.62 -15.88
CA ARG A 100 -5.33 98.86 -16.74
C ARG A 100 -5.03 97.36 -16.78
N ARG A 101 -3.75 96.96 -16.66
CA ARG A 101 -3.34 95.55 -16.70
C ARG A 101 -3.40 94.85 -15.32
N GLY A 102 -3.58 95.60 -14.23
CA GLY A 102 -3.35 95.20 -12.83
C GLY A 102 -4.27 94.14 -12.19
N ALA A 103 -4.83 93.19 -12.95
CA ALA A 103 -5.74 92.16 -12.45
C ALA A 103 -5.10 91.15 -11.47
N GLN A 104 -3.80 91.22 -11.21
CA GLN A 104 -3.04 90.30 -10.35
C GLN A 104 -2.10 91.02 -9.35
N LEU A 105 -2.32 92.32 -9.12
CA LEU A 105 -1.53 93.11 -8.18
C LEU A 105 -2.21 93.18 -6.82
N HIS A 106 -1.47 93.55 -5.78
CA HIS A 106 -2.07 93.79 -4.46
C HIS A 106 -3.23 94.81 -4.57
N PRO A 107 -4.34 94.65 -3.81
CA PRO A 107 -5.54 95.49 -3.95
C PRO A 107 -5.28 97.01 -3.81
N GLN A 108 -4.21 97.39 -3.11
CA GLN A 108 -3.82 98.79 -2.92
C GLN A 108 -2.92 99.34 -4.05
N THR A 109 -2.31 98.48 -4.87
CA THR A 109 -1.36 98.88 -5.91
C THR A 109 -2.01 99.77 -6.99
N PRO A 110 -3.20 99.47 -7.54
CA PRO A 110 -3.87 100.38 -8.48
C PRO A 110 -4.29 101.73 -7.87
N ALA A 111 -4.52 101.79 -6.55
CA ALA A 111 -4.80 103.04 -5.85
C ALA A 111 -3.53 103.88 -5.68
N ASN A 112 -2.42 103.25 -5.29
CA ASN A 112 -1.11 103.90 -5.17
C ASN A 112 -0.60 104.42 -6.51
N LEU A 113 -0.76 103.67 -7.60
CA LEU A 113 -0.36 104.10 -8.95
C LEU A 113 -1.17 105.31 -9.42
N ARG A 114 -2.49 105.35 -9.14
CA ARG A 114 -3.34 106.53 -9.41
C ARG A 114 -2.92 107.74 -8.58
N GLN A 115 -2.54 107.52 -7.33
CA GLN A 115 -2.04 108.59 -6.45
C GLN A 115 -0.67 109.11 -6.89
N ALA A 116 0.24 108.23 -7.31
CA ALA A 116 1.53 108.64 -7.90
C ALA A 116 1.31 109.46 -9.18
N LYS A 117 0.36 109.05 -10.02
CA LYS A 117 -0.05 109.79 -11.21
C LYS A 117 -0.58 111.19 -10.86
N SER A 118 -1.47 111.34 -9.87
CA SER A 118 -1.97 112.67 -9.51
C SER A 118 -0.85 113.61 -9.08
N PHE A 119 0.17 113.11 -8.35
CA PHE A 119 1.35 113.92 -8.01
C PHE A 119 2.24 114.27 -9.21
N LEU A 120 2.27 113.44 -10.26
CA LEU A 120 2.93 113.76 -11.54
C LEU A 120 2.12 114.80 -12.33
N ASP A 121 0.80 114.71 -12.34
CA ASP A 121 -0.06 115.67 -13.04
C ASP A 121 -0.02 117.06 -12.34
N ASP A 122 0.06 117.09 -11.00
CA ASP A 122 0.21 118.30 -10.17
C ASP A 122 1.65 118.89 -10.18
N SER A 123 2.63 118.14 -10.68
CA SER A 123 4.04 118.58 -10.77
C SER A 123 4.26 119.78 -11.72
N ARG A 124 3.21 120.21 -12.43
CA ARG A 124 3.17 121.44 -13.24
C ARG A 124 3.21 122.73 -12.40
N VAL A 125 2.98 122.63 -11.08
CA VAL A 125 3.01 123.78 -10.14
C VAL A 125 4.25 123.76 -9.23
N ASP A 126 4.65 122.57 -8.75
CA ASP A 126 5.90 122.35 -8.03
C ASP A 126 6.51 121.00 -8.44
N ALA A 127 7.38 121.06 -9.46
CA ALA A 127 8.00 119.89 -10.07
C ALA A 127 8.77 119.03 -9.07
N LYS A 128 9.48 119.67 -8.13
CA LYS A 128 10.32 118.97 -7.15
C LYS A 128 9.48 118.18 -6.16
N THR A 129 8.47 118.81 -5.57
CA THR A 129 7.63 118.14 -4.57
C THR A 129 6.73 117.08 -5.20
N GLY A 130 6.17 117.34 -6.39
CA GLY A 130 5.33 116.38 -7.12
C GLY A 130 6.10 115.12 -7.55
N LEU A 131 7.28 115.28 -8.16
CA LEU A 131 8.11 114.14 -8.57
C LEU A 131 8.64 113.33 -7.38
N LEU A 132 9.03 113.98 -6.28
CA LEU A 132 9.47 113.28 -5.05
C LEU A 132 8.32 112.50 -4.40
N ALA A 133 7.11 113.07 -4.36
CA ALA A 133 5.93 112.40 -3.83
C ALA A 133 5.53 111.19 -4.68
N ALA A 134 5.52 111.35 -6.01
CA ALA A 134 5.28 110.25 -6.95
C ALA A 134 6.34 109.13 -6.79
N LEU A 135 7.62 109.50 -6.71
CA LEU A 135 8.71 108.53 -6.52
C LEU A 135 8.59 107.79 -5.18
N ALA A 136 8.25 108.48 -4.10
CA ALA A 136 8.08 107.87 -2.78
C ALA A 136 6.95 106.81 -2.77
N ILE A 137 5.84 107.10 -3.46
CA ILE A 137 4.70 106.18 -3.57
C ILE A 137 5.06 104.98 -4.44
N ILE A 138 5.72 105.18 -5.58
CA ILE A 138 6.11 104.09 -6.46
C ILE A 138 7.15 103.19 -5.79
N ARG A 139 8.15 103.76 -5.11
CA ARG A 139 9.15 102.99 -4.36
C ARG A 139 8.50 102.15 -3.25
N ARG A 140 7.59 102.73 -2.48
CA ARG A 140 6.83 102.00 -1.44
C ARG A 140 5.98 100.88 -2.04
N THR A 141 5.33 101.15 -3.17
CA THR A 141 4.50 100.17 -3.89
C THR A 141 5.34 99.03 -4.44
N LEU A 142 6.53 99.34 -4.98
CA LEU A 142 7.49 98.36 -5.48
C LEU A 142 8.04 97.47 -4.35
N ASP A 143 8.38 98.06 -3.20
CA ASP A 143 8.81 97.30 -2.02
C ASP A 143 7.71 96.39 -1.48
N GLN A 144 6.45 96.86 -1.51
CA GLN A 144 5.28 96.07 -1.09
C GLN A 144 5.03 94.89 -2.04
N GLU A 145 5.04 95.14 -3.35
CA GLU A 145 4.78 94.12 -4.36
C GLU A 145 5.92 93.08 -4.41
N ASN A 146 7.18 93.49 -4.26
CA ASN A 146 8.32 92.57 -4.16
C ASN A 146 8.24 91.63 -2.94
N ARG A 147 7.79 92.13 -1.78
CA ARG A 147 7.62 91.28 -0.57
C ARG A 147 6.54 90.23 -0.76
N LEU A 148 5.39 90.63 -1.29
CA LEU A 148 4.27 89.73 -1.58
C LEU A 148 4.64 88.69 -2.63
N GLN A 149 5.37 89.09 -3.68
CA GLN A 149 5.88 88.15 -4.67
C GLN A 149 6.79 87.10 -4.02
N HIS A 150 7.70 87.52 -3.14
CA HIS A 150 8.59 86.59 -2.44
C HIS A 150 7.80 85.57 -1.62
N GLU A 151 6.76 86.00 -0.90
CA GLU A 151 5.87 85.12 -0.14
C GLU A 151 5.12 84.13 -1.03
N VAL A 152 4.57 84.58 -2.17
CA VAL A 152 3.85 83.73 -3.13
C VAL A 152 4.79 82.70 -3.77
N VAL A 153 6.00 83.10 -4.15
CA VAL A 153 7.00 82.19 -4.75
C VAL A 153 7.43 81.13 -3.73
N VAL A 154 7.67 81.50 -2.47
CA VAL A 154 8.03 80.55 -1.41
C VAL A 154 6.88 79.59 -1.11
N ALA A 155 5.64 80.09 -1.04
CA ALA A 155 4.46 79.24 -0.84
C ALA A 155 4.25 78.27 -2.01
N SER A 156 4.40 78.76 -3.25
CA SER A 156 4.29 77.94 -4.46
C SER A 156 5.38 76.86 -4.56
N ARG A 157 6.63 77.18 -4.15
CA ARG A 157 7.71 76.19 -4.10
C ARG A 157 7.45 75.10 -3.07
N ARG A 158 7.03 75.48 -1.85
CA ARG A 158 6.68 74.50 -0.80
C ARG A 158 5.55 73.57 -1.23
N ALA A 159 4.52 74.10 -1.90
CA ALA A 159 3.43 73.29 -2.44
C ALA A 159 3.94 72.30 -3.51
N ALA A 160 4.83 72.75 -4.41
CA ALA A 160 5.44 71.90 -5.42
C ALA A 160 6.33 70.80 -4.80
N ASP A 161 7.11 71.11 -3.76
CA ASP A 161 7.95 70.14 -3.06
C ASP A 161 7.11 69.05 -2.39
N VAL A 162 5.98 69.43 -1.76
CA VAL A 162 5.04 68.45 -1.16
C VAL A 162 4.37 67.59 -2.24
N GLU A 163 3.88 68.18 -3.33
CA GLU A 163 3.25 67.43 -4.44
C GLU A 163 4.23 66.46 -5.11
N THR A 164 5.47 66.89 -5.35
CA THR A 164 6.51 66.04 -5.94
C THR A 164 6.91 64.91 -4.98
N ALA A 165 7.05 65.20 -3.67
CA ALA A 165 7.33 64.18 -2.67
C ALA A 165 6.21 63.14 -2.57
N VAL A 166 4.94 63.55 -2.63
CA VAL A 166 3.79 62.64 -2.65
C VAL A 166 3.79 61.80 -3.92
N ALA A 167 4.03 62.41 -5.08
CA ALA A 167 4.08 61.69 -6.36
C ALA A 167 5.20 60.64 -6.40
N ILE A 168 6.41 60.99 -5.94
CA ILE A 168 7.54 60.06 -5.87
C ILE A 168 7.24 58.94 -4.87
N SER A 169 6.67 59.26 -3.71
CA SER A 169 6.31 58.26 -2.71
C SER A 169 5.28 57.27 -3.25
N ALA A 170 4.24 57.73 -3.93
CA ALA A 170 3.26 56.86 -4.60
C ALA A 170 3.92 55.98 -5.68
N MET A 171 4.84 56.53 -6.47
CA MET A 171 5.54 55.79 -7.53
C MET A 171 6.41 54.64 -6.98
N VAL A 172 6.95 54.76 -5.78
CA VAL A 172 7.77 53.70 -5.15
C VAL A 172 6.92 52.74 -4.33
N LEU A 173 6.01 53.26 -3.50
CA LEU A 173 5.26 52.46 -2.53
C LEU A 173 4.23 51.55 -3.21
N THR A 174 3.53 52.04 -4.25
CA THR A 174 2.48 51.26 -4.90
C THR A 174 3.02 50.01 -5.63
N PRO A 175 4.11 50.08 -6.41
CA PRO A 175 4.71 48.88 -6.99
C PRO A 175 5.28 47.92 -5.94
N LEU A 176 5.88 48.43 -4.86
CA LEU A 176 6.41 47.59 -3.78
C LEU A 176 5.29 46.83 -3.06
N LEU A 177 4.16 47.49 -2.78
CA LEU A 177 2.99 46.86 -2.16
C LEU A 177 2.38 45.80 -3.10
N ALA A 178 2.25 46.11 -4.39
CA ALA A 178 1.78 45.16 -5.40
C ALA A 178 2.70 43.94 -5.52
N LEU A 179 4.03 44.15 -5.49
CA LEU A 179 5.03 43.08 -5.51
C LEU A 179 4.96 42.22 -4.25
N GLY A 180 4.83 42.83 -3.07
CA GLY A 180 4.66 42.12 -1.80
C GLY A 180 3.40 41.25 -1.78
N LEU A 181 2.28 41.79 -2.26
CA LEU A 181 1.03 41.05 -2.41
C LEU A 181 1.19 39.88 -3.40
N MET A 182 1.87 40.11 -4.54
CA MET A 182 2.17 39.07 -5.53
C MET A 182 3.01 37.94 -4.94
N ILE A 183 4.08 38.26 -4.23
CA ILE A 183 4.96 37.27 -3.57
C ILE A 183 4.16 36.50 -2.51
N GLY A 184 3.29 37.16 -1.74
CA GLY A 184 2.42 36.52 -0.75
C GLY A 184 1.46 35.50 -1.37
N VAL A 185 0.78 35.89 -2.46
CA VAL A 185 -0.12 35.01 -3.21
C VAL A 185 0.63 33.83 -3.84
N GLN A 186 1.79 34.09 -4.46
CA GLN A 186 2.63 33.02 -5.04
C GLN A 186 3.12 32.04 -3.98
N ARG A 187 3.68 32.51 -2.86
CA ARG A 187 4.19 31.65 -1.78
C ARG A 187 3.09 30.78 -1.17
N ARG A 188 1.85 31.26 -1.09
CA ARG A 188 0.72 30.46 -0.59
C ARG A 188 0.35 29.32 -1.55
N GLY A 189 0.40 29.55 -2.86
CA GLY A 189 0.13 28.53 -3.87
C GLY A 189 1.22 27.44 -3.98
N PHE A 190 2.50 27.83 -3.99
CA PHE A 190 3.61 26.87 -4.19
C PHE A 190 3.78 25.88 -3.02
N ARG A 191 3.49 26.27 -1.77
CA ARG A 191 3.55 25.33 -0.63
C ARG A 191 2.60 24.15 -0.75
N SER A 192 1.48 24.31 -1.45
CA SER A 192 0.53 23.22 -1.66
C SER A 192 0.98 22.25 -2.75
N ILE A 193 1.86 22.67 -3.67
CA ILE A 193 2.43 21.79 -4.71
C ILE A 193 3.50 20.87 -4.11
N ASP A 194 4.40 21.38 -3.26
CA ASP A 194 5.41 20.56 -2.57
C ASP A 194 4.82 19.47 -1.68
N ARG A 195 3.63 19.71 -1.12
CA ARG A 195 2.87 18.70 -0.38
C ARG A 195 2.38 17.61 -1.34
N LEU A 196 1.81 17.97 -2.49
CA LEU A 196 1.35 16.99 -3.48
C LEU A 196 2.49 16.13 -4.03
N SER A 197 3.68 16.70 -4.27
CA SER A 197 4.85 15.95 -4.74
C SER A 197 5.26 14.86 -3.75
N ARG A 198 5.35 15.21 -2.46
CA ARG A 198 5.67 14.25 -1.39
C ARG A 198 4.62 13.14 -1.28
N LEU A 199 3.34 13.47 -1.50
CA LEU A 199 2.27 12.47 -1.48
C LEU A 199 2.35 11.49 -2.67
N LEU A 200 2.74 11.97 -3.85
CA LEU A 200 2.97 11.10 -5.01
C LEU A 200 4.21 10.23 -4.82
N GLU A 201 5.25 10.75 -4.16
CA GLU A 201 6.45 9.99 -3.79
C GLU A 201 6.12 8.86 -2.80
N ASN A 202 5.25 9.12 -1.81
CA ASN A 202 4.75 8.10 -0.89
C ASN A 202 4.03 6.96 -1.63
N VAL A 203 3.21 7.27 -2.64
CA VAL A 203 2.56 6.25 -3.49
C VAL A 203 3.60 5.42 -4.24
N GLY A 204 4.68 6.05 -4.73
CA GLY A 204 5.80 5.35 -5.35
C GLY A 204 6.54 4.40 -4.39
N ASN A 205 6.59 4.77 -3.11
CA ASN A 205 7.17 3.95 -2.03
C ASN A 205 6.17 2.96 -1.41
N LEU A 206 5.00 2.77 -2.02
CA LEU A 206 3.91 1.92 -1.51
C LEU A 206 3.37 2.33 -0.13
N ASP A 207 3.66 3.55 0.31
CA ASP A 207 3.03 4.16 1.48
C ASP A 207 1.77 4.90 1.04
N PHE A 208 0.64 4.25 1.25
CA PHE A 208 -0.64 4.82 0.88
C PHE A 208 -1.28 5.65 1.98
N SER A 209 -0.58 6.08 3.03
CA SER A 209 -1.18 6.77 4.19
C SER A 209 -2.14 7.93 3.84
N ALA A 210 -3.26 8.04 4.59
CA ALA A 210 -4.23 9.10 4.37
C ALA A 210 -3.70 10.44 4.88
N VAL A 211 -3.98 11.52 4.16
CA VAL A 211 -3.54 12.87 4.57
C VAL A 211 -4.55 13.47 5.52
N ALA A 212 -4.04 14.02 6.63
CA ALA A 212 -4.78 14.79 7.65
C ALA A 212 -5.58 15.96 7.03
N PRO A 213 -6.64 16.46 7.69
CA PRO A 213 -7.66 17.25 7.03
C PRO A 213 -7.09 18.51 6.38
N VAL A 214 -7.33 18.62 5.08
CA VAL A 214 -6.95 19.79 4.29
C VAL A 214 -7.98 20.88 4.55
N PRO A 215 -7.56 22.11 4.92
CA PRO A 215 -8.48 23.23 5.10
C PRO A 215 -9.32 23.47 3.85
N SER A 216 -10.62 23.72 4.00
CA SER A 216 -11.56 23.95 2.89
C SER A 216 -11.17 25.13 1.98
N ASP A 217 -10.35 26.06 2.51
CA ASP A 217 -9.86 27.23 1.80
C ASP A 217 -8.59 26.95 0.95
N ASP A 218 -8.06 25.71 0.93
CA ASP A 218 -6.91 25.35 0.11
C ASP A 218 -7.34 25.18 -1.37
N PRO A 219 -6.72 25.89 -2.33
CA PRO A 219 -7.05 25.78 -3.76
C PRO A 219 -6.93 24.36 -4.33
N LEU A 220 -6.20 23.46 -3.66
CA LEU A 220 -6.01 22.07 -4.08
C LEU A 220 -6.84 21.07 -3.27
N ALA A 221 -7.80 21.51 -2.45
CA ALA A 221 -8.63 20.62 -1.62
C ALA A 221 -9.25 19.44 -2.42
N ASP A 222 -9.78 19.72 -3.61
CA ASP A 222 -10.34 18.69 -4.50
C ASP A 222 -9.30 17.66 -4.98
N VAL A 223 -8.05 18.09 -5.17
CA VAL A 223 -6.96 17.21 -5.59
C VAL A 223 -6.57 16.29 -4.43
N TYR A 224 -6.46 16.81 -3.22
CA TYR A 224 -6.19 16.00 -2.04
C TYR A 224 -7.30 14.98 -1.76
N LYS A 225 -8.56 15.35 -1.97
CA LYS A 225 -9.69 14.41 -1.87
C LYS A 225 -9.55 13.25 -2.86
N ARG A 226 -9.26 13.55 -4.13
CA ARG A 226 -9.04 12.53 -5.17
C ARG A 226 -7.82 11.64 -4.87
N TYR A 227 -6.75 12.23 -4.33
CA TYR A 227 -5.59 11.48 -3.87
C TYR A 227 -5.96 10.52 -2.74
N ASN A 228 -6.68 10.97 -1.72
CA ASN A 228 -7.12 10.13 -0.61
C ASN A 228 -8.02 8.98 -1.06
N ASP A 229 -8.94 9.23 -2.00
CA ASP A 229 -9.77 8.18 -2.62
C ASP A 229 -8.92 7.16 -3.37
N MET A 230 -7.93 7.61 -4.14
CA MET A 230 -6.98 6.73 -4.85
C MET A 230 -6.15 5.91 -3.87
N ALA A 231 -5.58 6.54 -2.84
CA ALA A 231 -4.78 5.88 -1.82
C ALA A 231 -5.60 4.83 -1.05
N ALA A 232 -6.87 5.11 -0.76
CA ALA A 232 -7.78 4.15 -0.15
C ALA A 232 -8.03 2.92 -1.06
N ARG A 233 -8.25 3.14 -2.36
CA ARG A 233 -8.42 2.04 -3.33
C ARG A 233 -7.15 1.21 -3.49
N LEU A 234 -5.98 1.85 -3.52
CA LEU A 234 -4.69 1.15 -3.62
C LEU A 234 -4.40 0.32 -2.35
N ARG A 235 -4.69 0.85 -1.15
CA ARG A 235 -4.61 0.06 0.09
C ARG A 235 -5.48 -1.17 0.04
N ALA A 236 -6.75 -1.01 -0.34
CA ALA A 236 -7.68 -2.12 -0.43
C ALA A 236 -7.18 -3.18 -1.42
N ALA A 237 -6.78 -2.76 -2.63
CA ALA A 237 -6.25 -3.66 -3.65
C ALA A 237 -4.95 -4.36 -3.22
N SER A 238 -4.02 -3.66 -2.56
CA SER A 238 -2.77 -4.25 -2.05
C SER A 238 -3.06 -5.29 -0.97
N SER A 239 -3.95 -4.97 -0.02
CA SER A 239 -4.34 -5.91 1.04
C SER A 239 -5.05 -7.15 0.51
N GLU A 240 -5.88 -7.00 -0.53
CA GLU A 240 -6.56 -8.11 -1.19
C GLU A 240 -5.55 -9.00 -1.96
N ALA A 241 -4.60 -8.38 -2.66
CA ALA A 241 -3.53 -9.10 -3.36
C ALA A 241 -2.63 -9.89 -2.40
N GLU A 242 -2.25 -9.30 -1.26
CA GLU A 242 -1.48 -9.98 -0.21
C GLU A 242 -2.25 -11.15 0.40
N ALA A 243 -3.54 -10.97 0.68
CA ALA A 243 -4.40 -12.05 1.19
C ALA A 243 -4.54 -13.20 0.18
N HIS A 244 -4.73 -12.88 -1.10
CA HIS A 244 -4.78 -13.88 -2.17
C HIS A 244 -3.45 -14.63 -2.35
N ALA A 245 -2.32 -13.93 -2.30
CA ALA A 245 -0.99 -14.55 -2.39
C ALA A 245 -0.77 -15.55 -1.25
N SER A 246 -1.06 -15.14 0.00
CA SER A 246 -0.92 -16.02 1.17
C SER A 246 -1.85 -17.24 1.10
N ALA A 247 -3.09 -17.06 0.65
CA ALA A 247 -4.03 -18.17 0.47
C ALA A 247 -3.56 -19.16 -0.59
N LEU A 248 -3.03 -18.67 -1.72
CA LEU A 248 -2.50 -19.51 -2.79
C LEU A 248 -1.25 -20.29 -2.33
N GLU A 249 -0.34 -19.64 -1.61
CA GLU A 249 0.83 -20.32 -1.03
C GLU A 249 0.43 -21.46 -0.09
N SER A 250 -0.58 -21.24 0.76
CA SER A 250 -1.11 -22.28 1.65
C SER A 250 -1.70 -23.45 0.86
N GLN A 251 -2.49 -23.17 -0.18
CA GLN A 251 -3.07 -24.20 -1.05
C GLN A 251 -2.00 -25.01 -1.79
N VAL A 252 -0.99 -24.34 -2.36
CA VAL A 252 0.14 -25.00 -3.05
C VAL A 252 0.90 -25.91 -2.10
N ARG A 253 1.16 -25.45 -0.87
CA ARG A 253 1.84 -26.25 0.15
C ARG A 253 1.03 -27.49 0.54
N ALA A 254 -0.28 -27.34 0.80
CA ALA A 254 -1.16 -28.46 1.14
C ALA A 254 -1.29 -29.47 -0.01
N ALA A 255 -1.37 -29.00 -1.25
CA ALA A 255 -1.40 -29.84 -2.44
C ALA A 255 -0.07 -30.60 -2.62
N SER A 256 1.06 -29.94 -2.43
CA SER A 256 2.39 -30.56 -2.52
C SER A 256 2.57 -31.65 -1.45
N GLU A 257 2.16 -31.41 -0.21
CA GLU A 257 2.22 -32.43 0.85
C GLU A 257 1.36 -33.65 0.52
N THR A 258 0.16 -33.42 -0.03
CA THR A 258 -0.75 -34.50 -0.44
C THR A 258 -0.16 -35.33 -1.57
N LEU A 259 0.41 -34.69 -2.60
CA LEU A 259 1.08 -35.36 -3.71
C LEU A 259 2.27 -36.20 -3.23
N LEU A 260 3.10 -35.68 -2.33
CA LEU A 260 4.24 -36.43 -1.78
C LEU A 260 3.79 -37.66 -1.00
N ARG A 261 2.70 -37.58 -0.21
CA ARG A 261 2.14 -38.76 0.48
C ARG A 261 1.65 -39.81 -0.51
N GLN A 262 0.88 -39.39 -1.52
CA GLN A 262 0.37 -40.31 -2.56
C GLN A 262 1.51 -40.98 -3.33
N GLN A 263 2.57 -40.23 -3.66
CA GLN A 263 3.73 -40.79 -4.34
C GLN A 263 4.45 -41.84 -3.47
N ALA A 264 4.63 -41.58 -2.17
CA ALA A 264 5.23 -42.55 -1.25
C ALA A 264 4.38 -43.81 -1.08
N GLU A 265 3.06 -43.68 -1.08
CA GLU A 265 2.14 -44.84 -1.06
C GLU A 265 2.23 -45.67 -2.34
N LEU A 266 2.25 -45.02 -3.50
CA LEU A 266 2.40 -45.69 -4.80
C LEU A 266 3.75 -46.41 -4.92
N GLU A 267 4.85 -45.78 -4.50
CA GLU A 267 6.18 -46.40 -4.52
C GLU A 267 6.25 -47.64 -3.62
N ASN A 268 5.66 -47.58 -2.41
CA ASN A 268 5.56 -48.74 -1.53
C ASN A 268 4.69 -49.85 -2.13
N GLY A 269 3.54 -49.51 -2.72
CA GLY A 269 2.67 -50.45 -3.41
C GLY A 269 3.36 -51.16 -4.57
N ALA A 270 4.05 -50.40 -5.44
CA ALA A 270 4.81 -50.92 -6.57
C ALA A 270 5.93 -51.86 -6.11
N ARG A 271 6.66 -51.49 -5.06
CA ARG A 271 7.73 -52.32 -4.48
C ARG A 271 7.19 -53.64 -3.94
N LEU A 272 6.06 -53.60 -3.24
CA LEU A 272 5.41 -54.81 -2.70
C LEU A 272 4.87 -55.71 -3.81
N ALA A 273 4.28 -55.14 -4.86
CA ALA A 273 3.81 -55.89 -6.02
C ALA A 273 4.97 -56.61 -6.74
N ALA A 274 6.09 -55.92 -6.96
CA ALA A 274 7.29 -56.50 -7.56
C ALA A 274 7.88 -57.65 -6.71
N VAL A 275 7.91 -57.48 -5.38
CA VAL A 275 8.33 -58.56 -4.46
C VAL A 275 7.37 -59.74 -4.51
N GLY A 276 6.05 -59.48 -4.62
CA GLY A 276 5.03 -60.52 -4.76
C GLY A 276 5.16 -61.31 -6.06
N GLU A 277 5.35 -60.65 -7.19
CA GLU A 277 5.57 -61.30 -8.49
C GLU A 277 6.87 -62.14 -8.49
N PHE A 278 7.94 -61.58 -7.94
CA PHE A 278 9.22 -62.27 -7.81
C PHE A 278 9.11 -63.52 -6.93
N ALA A 279 8.46 -63.42 -5.76
CA ALA A 279 8.22 -64.56 -4.88
C ALA A 279 7.34 -65.63 -5.54
N ALA A 280 6.31 -65.22 -6.30
CA ALA A 280 5.45 -66.15 -7.03
C ALA A 280 6.21 -66.93 -8.11
N ARG A 281 7.08 -66.26 -8.86
CA ARG A 281 7.90 -66.88 -9.91
C ARG A 281 8.95 -67.82 -9.30
N LEU A 282 9.68 -67.36 -8.27
CA LEU A 282 10.67 -68.17 -7.55
C LEU A 282 10.08 -69.46 -7.00
N ALA A 283 8.92 -69.37 -6.37
CA ALA A 283 8.33 -70.54 -5.77
C ALA A 283 7.74 -71.50 -6.83
N HIS A 284 7.29 -71.01 -7.98
CA HIS A 284 6.94 -71.88 -9.10
C HIS A 284 8.18 -72.62 -9.65
N GLU A 285 9.32 -71.94 -9.74
CA GLU A 285 10.59 -72.52 -10.19
C GLU A 285 11.18 -73.50 -9.18
N LEU A 286 11.04 -73.27 -7.87
CA LEU A 286 11.47 -74.18 -6.80
C LEU A 286 10.58 -75.42 -6.66
N ARG A 287 9.27 -75.29 -6.92
CA ARG A 287 8.34 -76.42 -6.86
C ARG A 287 8.71 -77.54 -7.84
N ASN A 288 9.23 -77.18 -9.01
CA ASN A 288 9.59 -78.12 -10.07
C ASN A 288 10.71 -79.11 -9.66
N PRO A 289 11.93 -78.67 -9.25
CA PRO A 289 12.99 -79.59 -8.82
C PRO A 289 12.61 -80.36 -7.54
N ILE A 290 11.88 -79.73 -6.62
CA ILE A 290 11.43 -80.39 -5.38
C ILE A 290 10.46 -81.54 -5.66
N SER A 291 9.54 -81.34 -6.60
CA SER A 291 8.62 -82.41 -7.03
C SER A 291 9.40 -83.57 -7.68
N GLY A 292 10.43 -83.26 -8.47
CA GLY A 292 11.31 -84.28 -9.07
C GLY A 292 12.12 -85.07 -8.03
N ILE A 293 12.69 -84.39 -7.03
CA ILE A 293 13.43 -85.01 -5.93
C ILE A 293 12.49 -85.91 -5.10
N SER A 294 11.30 -85.42 -4.78
CA SER A 294 10.31 -86.18 -3.98
C SER A 294 9.88 -87.46 -4.71
N ALA A 295 9.66 -87.40 -6.03
CA ALA A 295 9.34 -88.58 -6.83
C ALA A 295 10.50 -89.60 -6.87
N ALA A 296 11.74 -89.13 -6.99
CA ALA A 296 12.91 -90.00 -6.97
C ALA A 296 13.10 -90.68 -5.60
N LEU A 297 12.90 -89.94 -4.51
CA LEU A 297 12.97 -90.49 -3.15
C LEU A 297 11.88 -91.53 -2.90
N HIS A 298 10.66 -91.31 -3.38
CA HIS A 298 9.56 -92.28 -3.24
C HIS A 298 9.85 -93.57 -4.02
N ASN A 299 10.38 -93.46 -5.24
CA ASN A 299 10.82 -94.64 -6.01
C ASN A 299 11.94 -95.40 -5.28
N MET A 300 12.93 -94.69 -4.71
CA MET A 300 13.99 -95.32 -3.92
C MET A 300 13.47 -96.01 -2.66
N GLU A 301 12.46 -95.43 -1.99
CA GLU A 301 11.79 -96.05 -0.84
C GLU A 301 11.09 -97.36 -1.21
N GLU A 302 10.48 -97.45 -2.40
CA GLU A 302 9.83 -98.67 -2.92
C GLU A 302 10.84 -99.74 -3.38
N GLU A 303 12.00 -99.33 -3.92
CA GLU A 303 13.04 -100.23 -4.45
C GLU A 303 13.96 -100.80 -3.35
N LEU A 304 14.10 -100.12 -2.21
CA LEU A 304 14.98 -100.53 -1.11
C LEU A 304 14.33 -101.59 -0.21
N PRO A 305 15.08 -102.63 0.21
CA PRO A 305 14.60 -103.57 1.22
C PRO A 305 14.51 -102.89 2.60
N PRO A 306 13.58 -103.34 3.47
CA PRO A 306 13.41 -102.74 4.79
C PRO A 306 14.66 -102.83 5.65
N GLY A 307 15.12 -101.67 6.14
CA GLY A 307 16.35 -101.49 6.90
C GLY A 307 16.78 -100.02 7.03
N ASP A 308 17.96 -99.78 7.61
CA ASP A 308 18.48 -98.43 7.93
C ASP A 308 18.56 -97.49 6.71
N GLU A 309 18.76 -98.03 5.50
CA GLU A 309 18.79 -97.24 4.26
C GLU A 309 17.41 -96.75 3.84
N GLN A 310 16.36 -97.58 3.95
CA GLN A 310 14.99 -97.19 3.67
C GLN A 310 14.49 -96.13 4.67
N ASP A 311 14.81 -96.29 5.96
CA ASP A 311 14.47 -95.32 7.00
C ASP A 311 15.13 -93.95 6.76
N ARG A 312 16.37 -93.92 6.25
CA ARG A 312 17.06 -92.68 5.87
C ARG A 312 16.42 -92.02 4.65
N VAL A 313 16.03 -92.77 3.63
CA VAL A 313 15.33 -92.22 2.44
C VAL A 313 13.99 -91.63 2.86
N ARG A 314 13.25 -92.33 3.72
CA ARG A 314 11.97 -91.87 4.26
C ARG A 314 12.09 -90.56 5.04
N LEU A 315 13.10 -90.45 5.89
CA LEU A 315 13.41 -89.21 6.62
C LEU A 315 13.68 -88.02 5.67
N ILE A 316 14.39 -88.25 4.56
CA ILE A 316 14.69 -87.22 3.56
C ILE A 316 13.42 -86.87 2.77
N ALA A 317 12.56 -87.84 2.46
CA ALA A 317 11.27 -87.62 1.78
C ALA A 317 10.33 -86.76 2.63
N ASP A 318 10.21 -87.06 3.93
CA ASP A 318 9.42 -86.26 4.88
C ASP A 318 9.92 -84.81 4.95
N GLU A 319 11.24 -84.60 4.93
CA GLU A 319 11.82 -83.26 4.93
C GLU A 319 11.55 -82.50 3.62
N MET A 320 11.53 -83.19 2.47
CA MET A 320 11.15 -82.59 1.20
C MET A 320 9.67 -82.20 1.15
N GLU A 321 8.79 -83.00 1.76
CA GLU A 321 7.38 -82.66 1.90
C GLU A 321 7.19 -81.46 2.83
N ARG A 322 7.97 -81.38 3.92
CA ARG A 322 8.00 -80.22 4.82
C ARG A 322 8.42 -78.93 4.09
N VAL A 323 9.47 -78.99 3.27
CA VAL A 323 9.94 -77.86 2.45
C VAL A 323 8.89 -77.45 1.41
N THR A 324 8.23 -78.42 0.77
CA THR A 324 7.13 -78.16 -0.18
C THR A 324 5.97 -77.45 0.50
N GLY A 325 5.59 -77.88 1.70
CA GLY A 325 4.58 -77.21 2.51
C GLY A 325 4.97 -75.77 2.88
N LEU A 326 6.25 -75.52 3.16
CA LEU A 326 6.76 -74.16 3.47
C LEU A 326 6.66 -73.23 2.25
N LEU A 327 7.02 -73.73 1.07
CA LEU A 327 6.93 -73.03 -0.21
C LEU A 327 5.49 -72.71 -0.60
N ASN A 328 4.58 -73.68 -0.45
CA ASN A 328 3.16 -73.48 -0.75
C ASN A 328 2.54 -72.43 0.17
N ARG A 329 2.89 -72.46 1.46
CA ARG A 329 2.50 -71.40 2.40
C ARG A 329 3.04 -70.05 1.94
N MET A 330 4.32 -69.92 1.58
CA MET A 330 4.87 -68.66 1.02
C MET A 330 4.12 -68.16 -0.23
N LEU A 331 3.63 -69.05 -1.09
CA LEU A 331 2.91 -68.72 -2.32
C LEU A 331 1.46 -68.27 -2.09
N GLU A 332 0.72 -68.97 -1.25
CA GLU A 332 -0.60 -68.52 -0.78
C GLU A 332 -0.46 -67.17 -0.07
N GLN A 333 0.66 -66.99 0.63
CA GLN A 333 1.08 -65.73 1.21
C GLN A 333 1.60 -64.71 0.19
N GLY A 334 1.52 -64.90 -1.13
CA GLY A 334 1.82 -63.86 -2.14
C GLY A 334 0.57 -63.32 -2.84
N ARG A 335 -0.51 -64.10 -2.87
CA ARG A 335 -1.73 -63.81 -3.62
C ARG A 335 -2.79 -63.17 -2.72
N ALA A 336 -2.70 -61.87 -2.48
CA ALA A 336 -3.85 -61.13 -1.98
C ALA A 336 -4.89 -61.04 -3.11
N HIS A 337 -5.84 -61.99 -3.15
CA HIS A 337 -7.04 -61.82 -3.97
C HIS A 337 -7.97 -60.86 -3.23
N LEU A 338 -8.50 -59.86 -3.94
CA LEU A 338 -9.65 -59.10 -3.48
C LEU A 338 -10.85 -60.04 -3.49
N GLU A 339 -11.10 -60.69 -2.35
CA GLU A 339 -12.31 -61.47 -2.14
C GLU A 339 -13.51 -60.51 -2.13
N THR A 340 -14.53 -60.82 -2.92
CA THR A 340 -15.77 -60.02 -2.94
C THR A 340 -16.49 -60.22 -1.61
N PRO A 341 -16.86 -59.16 -0.88
CA PRO A 341 -17.61 -59.28 0.36
C PRO A 341 -18.93 -60.02 0.13
N VAL A 342 -19.25 -60.95 1.05
CA VAL A 342 -20.51 -61.69 1.09
C VAL A 342 -21.17 -61.48 2.44
N GLN A 343 -22.47 -61.77 2.53
CA GLN A 343 -23.18 -61.70 3.79
C GLN A 343 -22.69 -62.81 4.74
N VAL A 344 -22.12 -62.43 5.88
CA VAL A 344 -21.52 -63.34 6.86
C VAL A 344 -22.19 -63.15 8.22
N ASP A 345 -22.71 -64.24 8.77
CA ASP A 345 -23.06 -64.36 10.19
C ASP A 345 -21.76 -64.58 11.00
N THR A 346 -21.41 -63.60 11.82
CA THR A 346 -20.14 -63.62 12.56
C THR A 346 -20.13 -64.67 13.66
N ARG A 347 -21.28 -64.96 14.29
CA ARG A 347 -21.38 -66.01 15.32
C ARG A 347 -21.19 -67.38 14.69
N GLN A 348 -21.92 -67.66 13.61
CA GLN A 348 -21.81 -68.94 12.91
C GLN A 348 -20.36 -69.20 12.43
N LEU A 349 -19.72 -68.17 11.86
CA LEU A 349 -18.34 -68.27 11.40
C LEU A 349 -17.36 -68.60 12.54
N VAL A 350 -17.46 -67.90 13.67
CA VAL A 350 -16.59 -68.14 14.83
C VAL A 350 -16.82 -69.54 15.39
N ASP A 351 -18.08 -69.95 15.57
CA ASP A 351 -18.40 -71.26 16.12
C ASP A 351 -17.86 -72.40 15.24
N ASP A 352 -17.96 -72.27 13.91
CA ASP A 352 -17.41 -73.25 12.98
C ASP A 352 -15.88 -73.34 13.06
N ILE A 353 -15.19 -72.20 13.19
CA ILE A 353 -13.73 -72.15 13.30
C ILE A 353 -13.25 -72.69 14.64
N VAL A 354 -13.94 -72.35 15.74
CA VAL A 354 -13.62 -72.87 17.07
C VAL A 354 -13.82 -74.39 17.11
N ARG A 355 -14.91 -74.91 16.52
CA ARG A 355 -15.13 -76.36 16.38
C ARG A 355 -14.02 -77.03 15.58
N LEU A 356 -13.60 -76.44 14.46
CA LEU A 356 -12.53 -76.97 13.62
C LEU A 356 -11.18 -77.02 14.36
N LEU A 357 -10.84 -75.97 15.11
CA LEU A 357 -9.55 -75.85 15.77
C LEU A 357 -9.47 -76.55 17.13
N ARG A 358 -10.60 -76.92 17.75
CA ARG A 358 -10.61 -77.63 19.05
C ARG A 358 -9.76 -78.90 19.05
N TYR A 359 -9.66 -79.59 17.90
CA TYR A 359 -8.85 -80.79 17.73
C TYR A 359 -7.35 -80.51 17.54
N GLN A 360 -6.97 -79.27 17.23
CA GLN A 360 -5.58 -78.85 16.99
C GLN A 360 -5.00 -78.04 18.17
N VAL A 361 -5.85 -77.60 19.08
CA VAL A 361 -5.47 -76.84 20.29
C VAL A 361 -5.33 -77.82 21.45
N PRO A 362 -4.20 -77.81 22.18
CA PRO A 362 -3.98 -78.64 23.37
C PRO A 362 -5.17 -78.59 24.36
N ASP A 363 -5.51 -79.74 24.94
CA ASP A 363 -6.61 -79.88 25.93
C ASP A 363 -6.55 -78.88 27.09
N PRO A 364 -5.36 -78.50 27.63
CA PRO A 364 -5.26 -77.51 28.71
C PRO A 364 -5.67 -76.08 28.33
N ILE A 365 -5.86 -75.78 27.04
CA ILE A 365 -6.20 -74.45 26.55
C ILE A 365 -7.71 -74.33 26.37
N GLU A 366 -8.31 -73.37 27.08
CA GLU A 366 -9.72 -73.00 26.98
C GLU A 366 -9.91 -71.90 25.92
N ILE A 367 -10.87 -72.06 25.02
CA ILE A 367 -11.25 -71.03 24.04
C ILE A 367 -12.60 -70.43 24.46
N ARG A 368 -12.62 -69.12 24.73
CA ARG A 368 -13.82 -68.37 25.12
C ARG A 368 -14.20 -67.41 23.99
N ALA A 369 -15.41 -67.53 23.47
CA ALA A 369 -15.91 -66.64 22.42
C ALA A 369 -17.09 -65.80 22.93
N ARG A 370 -16.98 -64.47 22.79
CA ARG A 370 -18.07 -63.51 22.92
C ARG A 370 -18.26 -62.85 21.56
N VAL A 371 -19.38 -63.12 20.91
CA VAL A 371 -19.64 -62.64 19.56
C VAL A 371 -21.02 -62.02 19.53
N ASP A 372 -21.14 -60.78 19.09
CA ASP A 372 -22.46 -60.20 18.84
C ASP A 372 -23.14 -60.94 17.67
N ASP A 373 -24.46 -61.14 17.76
CA ASP A 373 -25.27 -61.67 16.66
C ASP A 373 -25.39 -60.60 15.57
N THR A 374 -24.39 -60.57 14.70
CA THR A 374 -24.26 -59.58 13.66
C THR A 374 -24.11 -60.26 12.30
N THR A 375 -24.82 -59.72 11.32
CA THR A 375 -24.60 -60.02 9.91
C THR A 375 -23.93 -58.82 9.25
N CYS A 376 -22.84 -59.06 8.52
CA CYS A 376 -22.06 -58.02 7.84
C CYS A 376 -21.64 -58.50 6.44
N MET A 377 -21.54 -57.57 5.50
CA MET A 377 -20.86 -57.80 4.22
C MET A 377 -19.35 -57.85 4.42
N LEU A 378 -18.77 -59.06 4.46
CA LEU A 378 -17.36 -59.30 4.78
C LEU A 378 -16.73 -60.28 3.78
N PRO A 379 -15.42 -60.18 3.50
CA PRO A 379 -14.68 -61.23 2.80
C PRO A 379 -14.53 -62.45 3.73
N ARG A 380 -15.41 -63.44 3.55
CA ARG A 380 -15.61 -64.57 4.46
C ARG A 380 -14.36 -65.43 4.63
N ASP A 381 -13.69 -65.77 3.54
CA ASP A 381 -12.51 -66.63 3.54
C ASP A 381 -11.29 -65.89 4.10
N THR A 382 -11.17 -64.60 3.82
CA THR A 382 -10.17 -63.69 4.38
C THR A 382 -10.32 -63.62 5.90
N LEU A 383 -11.53 -63.36 6.40
CA LEU A 383 -11.80 -63.30 7.84
C LEU A 383 -11.57 -64.65 8.52
N ARG A 384 -12.03 -65.75 7.89
CA ARG A 384 -11.75 -67.11 8.36
C ARG A 384 -10.26 -67.35 8.52
N GLN A 385 -9.47 -66.99 7.51
CA GLN A 385 -8.03 -67.18 7.49
C GLN A 385 -7.32 -66.33 8.56
N VAL A 386 -7.76 -65.09 8.75
CA VAL A 386 -7.28 -64.20 9.83
C VAL A 386 -7.53 -64.84 11.19
N LEU A 387 -8.75 -65.30 11.45
CA LEU A 387 -9.11 -65.88 12.75
C LEU A 387 -8.35 -67.19 13.02
N ILE A 388 -8.25 -68.08 12.03
CA ILE A 388 -7.48 -69.33 12.15
C ILE A 388 -6.02 -69.04 12.50
N ASN A 389 -5.39 -68.08 11.80
CA ASN A 389 -4.00 -67.73 12.04
C ASN A 389 -3.80 -67.09 13.42
N LEU A 390 -4.74 -66.24 13.87
CA LEU A 390 -4.66 -65.64 15.20
C LEU A 390 -4.81 -66.68 16.32
N LEU A 391 -5.79 -67.59 16.20
CA LEU A 391 -6.02 -68.66 17.17
C LEU A 391 -4.85 -69.64 17.22
N ARG A 392 -4.30 -70.02 16.07
CA ARG A 392 -3.11 -70.85 16.00
C ARG A 392 -1.90 -70.15 16.63
N ASN A 393 -1.67 -68.87 16.32
CA ASN A 393 -0.58 -68.11 16.93
C ASN A 393 -0.70 -68.02 18.45
N ALA A 394 -1.92 -67.83 18.97
CA ALA A 394 -2.21 -67.80 20.40
C ALA A 394 -1.96 -69.18 21.05
N SER A 395 -2.47 -70.26 20.46
CA SER A 395 -2.25 -71.63 20.93
C SER A 395 -0.76 -72.00 20.95
N GLU A 396 -0.02 -71.68 19.88
CA GLU A 396 1.42 -71.93 19.81
C GLU A 396 2.22 -71.07 20.81
N ALA A 397 1.70 -69.90 21.21
CA ALA A 397 2.37 -69.04 22.18
C ALA A 397 2.18 -69.53 23.62
N ILE A 398 1.02 -70.12 23.92
CA ILE A 398 0.75 -70.77 25.21
C ILE A 398 1.51 -72.10 25.33
N GLY A 399 1.61 -72.86 24.24
CA GLY A 399 2.25 -74.19 24.23
C GLY A 399 1.41 -75.23 24.96
N ASP A 400 2.05 -76.11 25.75
CA ASP A 400 1.37 -77.18 26.48
C ASP A 400 0.84 -76.75 27.86
N ALA A 401 1.01 -75.47 28.23
CA ALA A 401 0.56 -74.95 29.51
C ALA A 401 -0.97 -74.72 29.54
N PRO A 402 -1.61 -74.78 30.72
CA PRO A 402 -2.98 -74.30 30.87
C PRO A 402 -3.10 -72.85 30.44
N GLY A 403 -4.07 -72.56 29.58
CA GLY A 403 -4.20 -71.23 29.00
C GLY A 403 -5.61 -70.88 28.58
N VAL A 404 -5.82 -69.61 28.28
CA VAL A 404 -7.10 -69.07 27.83
C VAL A 404 -6.86 -68.24 26.57
N ILE A 405 -7.63 -68.54 25.53
CA ILE A 405 -7.73 -67.70 24.33
C ILE A 405 -9.14 -67.12 24.31
N SER A 406 -9.24 -65.80 24.27
CA SER A 406 -10.49 -65.05 24.20
C SER A 406 -10.68 -64.46 22.80
N ILE A 407 -11.87 -64.65 22.25
CA ILE A 407 -12.33 -64.06 21.00
C ILE A 407 -13.49 -63.14 21.36
N ASP A 408 -13.40 -61.89 20.95
CA ASP A 408 -14.44 -60.88 21.16
C ASP A 408 -14.73 -60.21 19.82
N ILE A 409 -15.99 -60.26 19.36
CA ILE A 409 -16.42 -59.60 18.12
C ILE A 409 -17.59 -58.68 18.46
N GLU A 410 -17.39 -57.39 18.19
CA GLU A 410 -18.36 -56.32 18.40
C GLU A 410 -18.59 -55.54 17.11
N ARG A 411 -19.83 -55.15 16.82
CA ARG A 411 -20.16 -54.19 15.74
C ARG A 411 -20.50 -52.84 16.33
N ALA A 412 -19.84 -51.80 15.84
CA ALA A 412 -20.14 -50.41 16.16
C ALA A 412 -20.37 -49.61 14.87
N GLY A 413 -21.64 -49.40 14.51
CA GLY A 413 -22.01 -48.75 13.25
C GLY A 413 -21.57 -49.57 12.04
N ASP A 414 -20.78 -48.95 11.16
CA ASP A 414 -20.27 -49.55 9.91
C ASP A 414 -18.90 -50.23 10.10
N GLN A 415 -18.52 -50.52 11.34
CA GLN A 415 -17.26 -51.19 11.65
C GLN A 415 -17.48 -52.42 12.53
N LEU A 416 -16.83 -53.51 12.15
CA LEU A 416 -16.68 -54.73 12.94
C LEU A 416 -15.30 -54.72 13.61
N THR A 417 -15.26 -54.94 14.91
CA THR A 417 -14.01 -55.11 15.66
C THR A 417 -13.89 -56.55 16.14
N LEU A 418 -12.87 -57.26 15.68
CA LEU A 418 -12.45 -58.58 16.16
C LEU A 418 -11.23 -58.42 17.08
N THR A 419 -11.37 -58.80 18.34
CA THR A 419 -10.27 -58.92 19.29
C THR A 419 -9.96 -60.38 19.57
N VAL A 420 -8.70 -60.78 19.44
CA VAL A 420 -8.19 -62.07 19.91
C VAL A 420 -7.13 -61.80 20.98
N ALA A 421 -7.29 -62.36 22.17
CA ALA A 421 -6.33 -62.19 23.25
C ALA A 421 -6.03 -63.51 23.98
N ASP A 422 -4.77 -63.70 24.36
CA ASP A 422 -4.28 -64.86 25.09
C ASP A 422 -3.63 -64.47 26.43
N ASN A 423 -3.33 -65.48 27.26
CA ASN A 423 -2.58 -65.36 28.51
C ASN A 423 -1.16 -65.94 28.41
N GLY A 424 -0.60 -66.03 27.20
CA GLY A 424 0.76 -66.49 26.97
C GLY A 424 1.82 -65.41 27.30
N PRO A 425 3.03 -65.49 26.73
CA PRO A 425 4.12 -64.55 27.00
C PRO A 425 3.95 -63.16 26.35
N GLY A 426 2.93 -62.98 25.49
CA GLY A 426 2.67 -61.73 24.77
C GLY A 426 3.61 -61.46 23.59
N TYR A 427 3.46 -60.28 22.97
CA TYR A 427 4.30 -59.86 21.85
C TYR A 427 5.64 -59.29 22.33
N PRO A 428 6.76 -59.56 21.62
CA PRO A 428 8.04 -58.90 21.87
C PRO A 428 7.94 -57.37 21.75
N GLU A 429 8.67 -56.64 22.61
CA GLU A 429 8.72 -55.17 22.62
C GLU A 429 9.06 -54.57 21.25
N ALA A 430 9.94 -55.25 20.50
CA ALA A 430 10.34 -54.86 19.16
C ALA A 430 9.17 -54.89 18.16
N LEU A 431 8.23 -55.83 18.30
CA LEU A 431 7.05 -55.95 17.43
C LEU A 431 6.02 -54.87 17.76
N LEU A 432 5.84 -54.56 19.05
CA LEU A 432 4.93 -53.49 19.51
C LEU A 432 5.43 -52.09 19.11
N SER A 433 6.75 -51.85 19.19
CA SER A 433 7.35 -50.53 18.91
C SER A 433 7.65 -50.26 17.43
N ARG A 434 8.07 -51.29 16.66
CA ARG A 434 8.50 -51.12 15.25
C ARG A 434 7.45 -51.56 14.24
N GLY A 435 6.32 -52.09 14.72
CA GLY A 435 5.23 -52.61 13.91
C GLY A 435 5.54 -53.96 13.25
N ILE A 436 4.53 -54.50 12.58
CA ILE A 436 4.60 -55.80 11.89
C ILE A 436 5.53 -55.68 10.67
N ARG A 437 6.54 -56.54 10.59
CA ARG A 437 7.45 -56.66 9.44
C ARG A 437 7.59 -58.11 8.99
N PRO A 438 7.65 -58.40 7.68
CA PRO A 438 7.88 -59.75 7.19
C PRO A 438 9.20 -60.34 7.73
N PHE A 439 9.23 -61.66 7.93
CA PHE A 439 10.40 -62.43 8.40
C PHE A 439 10.88 -62.12 9.83
N GLN A 440 10.10 -61.36 10.59
CA GLN A 440 10.44 -61.05 11.98
C GLN A 440 9.76 -62.06 12.91
N THR A 441 10.54 -62.94 13.54
CA THR A 441 10.08 -63.97 14.48
C THR A 441 10.94 -63.98 15.74
N SER A 442 10.34 -64.32 16.88
CA SER A 442 11.05 -64.62 18.13
C SER A 442 11.09 -66.12 18.43
N LYS A 443 10.56 -66.97 17.53
CA LYS A 443 10.46 -68.43 17.68
C LYS A 443 11.55 -69.13 16.86
N ALA A 444 12.10 -70.23 17.39
CA ALA A 444 13.16 -71.03 16.75
C ALA A 444 12.76 -71.63 15.39
N ASP A 445 11.51 -72.10 15.25
CA ASP A 445 10.97 -72.68 14.00
C ASP A 445 9.95 -71.77 13.28
N GLY A 446 9.82 -70.52 13.71
CA GLY A 446 8.82 -69.59 13.18
C GLY A 446 9.29 -68.90 11.91
N THR A 447 8.48 -68.87 10.85
CA THR A 447 8.81 -68.19 9.59
C THR A 447 8.78 -66.66 9.69
N GLY A 448 8.22 -66.10 10.77
CA GLY A 448 8.03 -64.65 10.93
C GLY A 448 7.03 -64.03 9.94
N LEU A 449 6.30 -64.86 9.20
CA LEU A 449 5.36 -64.42 8.16
C LEU A 449 3.93 -64.30 8.69
N GLY A 450 3.55 -65.10 9.70
CA GLY A 450 2.18 -65.19 10.26
C GLY A 450 1.48 -63.84 10.43
N MET A 451 2.13 -62.92 11.14
CA MET A 451 1.53 -61.61 11.45
C MET A 451 1.52 -60.65 10.25
N SER A 452 2.53 -60.71 9.38
CA SER A 452 2.56 -59.91 8.14
C SER A 452 1.45 -60.31 7.16
N ILE A 453 1.03 -61.57 7.19
CA ILE A 453 -0.07 -62.09 6.36
C ILE A 453 -1.40 -61.57 6.88
N ILE A 454 -1.63 -61.67 8.20
CA ILE A 454 -2.82 -61.13 8.84
C ILE A 454 -2.93 -59.64 8.52
N GLN A 455 -1.84 -58.88 8.67
CA GLN A 455 -1.82 -57.45 8.33
C GLN A 455 -2.19 -57.19 6.88
N ARG A 456 -1.70 -58.00 5.94
CA ARG A 456 -2.05 -57.83 4.52
C ARG A 456 -3.51 -58.18 4.25
N LEU A 457 -4.00 -59.31 4.76
CA LEU A 457 -5.39 -59.77 4.58
C LEU A 457 -6.39 -58.73 5.11
N VAL A 458 -6.11 -58.17 6.29
CA VAL A 458 -6.91 -57.11 6.91
C VAL A 458 -6.87 -55.84 6.07
N ARG A 459 -5.68 -55.40 5.62
CA ARG A 459 -5.56 -54.22 4.75
C ARG A 459 -6.23 -54.39 3.39
N SER A 460 -6.16 -55.58 2.77
CA SER A 460 -6.84 -55.84 1.51
C SER A 460 -8.36 -55.86 1.65
N ALA A 461 -8.86 -56.13 2.86
CA ALA A 461 -10.28 -56.01 3.21
C ALA A 461 -10.69 -54.58 3.63
N GLY A 462 -9.80 -53.59 3.50
CA GLY A 462 -10.06 -52.20 3.89
C GLY A 462 -10.04 -51.95 5.40
N GLY A 463 -9.44 -52.85 6.17
CA GLY A 463 -9.37 -52.80 7.63
C GLY A 463 -8.02 -52.40 8.20
N GLU A 464 -7.96 -52.30 9.54
CA GLU A 464 -6.73 -52.02 10.30
C GLU A 464 -6.45 -53.11 11.35
N ILE A 465 -5.17 -53.23 11.73
CA ILE A 465 -4.71 -54.17 12.75
C ILE A 465 -3.86 -53.45 13.79
N HIS A 466 -4.14 -53.72 15.06
CA HIS A 466 -3.38 -53.23 16.20
C HIS A 466 -2.94 -54.38 17.11
N LEU A 467 -1.67 -54.35 17.51
CA LEU A 467 -1.09 -55.29 18.48
C LEU A 467 -0.96 -54.59 19.83
N GLY A 468 -1.23 -55.33 20.89
CA GLY A 468 -1.15 -54.84 22.26
C GLY A 468 -0.92 -55.98 23.25
N ARG A 469 -0.97 -55.61 24.53
CA ARG A 469 -0.91 -56.57 25.65
C ARG A 469 -2.32 -56.90 26.12
N SER A 470 -2.57 -58.17 26.39
CA SER A 470 -3.79 -58.63 27.05
C SER A 470 -3.83 -58.13 28.49
N ARG A 471 -5.03 -57.97 29.05
CA ARG A 471 -5.22 -57.64 30.48
C ARG A 471 -4.70 -58.77 31.38
N ASP A 472 -4.66 -59.99 30.85
CA ASP A 472 -4.19 -61.19 31.54
C ASP A 472 -2.69 -61.47 31.29
N GLY A 473 -1.94 -60.50 30.77
CA GLY A 473 -0.48 -60.56 30.63
C GLY A 473 0.05 -61.10 29.28
N GLY A 474 -0.81 -61.69 28.45
CA GLY A 474 -0.43 -62.23 27.14
C GLY A 474 -0.60 -61.27 25.96
N ALA A 475 -0.84 -61.81 24.77
CA ALA A 475 -0.95 -61.01 23.55
C ALA A 475 -2.38 -60.56 23.29
N ARG A 476 -2.57 -59.37 22.72
CA ARG A 476 -3.88 -58.90 22.24
C ARG A 476 -3.74 -58.37 20.83
N THR A 477 -4.49 -58.94 19.89
CA THR A 477 -4.65 -58.40 18.54
C THR A 477 -6.06 -57.88 18.34
N VAL A 478 -6.17 -56.68 17.79
CA VAL A 478 -7.43 -56.05 17.39
C VAL A 478 -7.41 -55.87 15.89
N VAL A 479 -8.45 -56.35 15.22
CA VAL A 479 -8.69 -56.20 13.79
C VAL A 479 -9.99 -55.43 13.61
N THR A 480 -9.95 -54.32 12.89
CA THR A 480 -11.13 -53.54 12.50
C THR A 480 -11.39 -53.74 11.02
N LEU A 481 -12.65 -53.99 10.64
CA LEU A 481 -13.07 -54.18 9.25
C LEU A 481 -14.32 -53.34 8.96
N PRO A 482 -14.47 -52.81 7.74
CA PRO A 482 -15.73 -52.22 7.29
C PRO A 482 -16.82 -53.30 7.33
N CYS A 483 -17.92 -53.02 8.01
CA CYS A 483 -19.13 -53.84 8.02
C CYS A 483 -20.21 -53.09 7.26
N GLY A 484 -20.41 -53.46 5.99
CA GLY A 484 -21.56 -53.01 5.22
C GLY A 484 -22.84 -53.78 5.60
N ASP A 485 -23.99 -53.17 5.34
CA ASP A 485 -25.31 -53.77 5.51
C ASP A 485 -25.62 -54.90 4.52
#